data_AF-A0A0R0K0U0-F1
#
_entry.id   AF-A0A0R0K0U0-F1
#
_cell.length_a   1.000
_cell.length_b   1.000
_cell.length_c   1.000
_cell.angle_alpha   90.00
_cell.angle_beta   90.00
_cell.angle_gamma   90.00
#
_symmetry.space_group_name_H-M   'P 1'
#
loop_
_entity.id
_entity.type
_entity.pdbx_description
1 polymer ?
#
loop_
_entity_poly.entity_id
_entity_poly.type
_entity_poly.pdbx_seq_one_letter_code
_entity_poly.pdbx_strand_id
1 'polypeptide(L)'
;MLMATTLSFSFPVFQSTPLSRRVSISCHSSNSNNETLRVAFAGGGTGSNVYPAVAIAEELKTANPTCQFLFLCTPDSVESAAISSAGYDFASVSSPPQNLLFFPHRLFKSLIQCLCHLRHFQPDVVVGTGGYVSFPACLAAKLRGTNVVIHEPNSVPGFANSLLSFFADAIFVAFNSTLDSFPRNKCFVCGNPVRLSIRNLVSKVTAMSHFFPGSDSGSRILLVLAGSFGANAVNIAMLNLYYQMLRQDSGLYVIWQTGVEAFDEMDSLVKTHPRLYITPLDWTTHILSQSINLKHIHLKVLN
;
A
#
# COMPACT_ATOMS: atom_id res chain seq x y z
N MET A 1 39.48 -2.56 14.30
CA MET A 1 38.63 -1.47 14.82
C MET A 1 37.51 -1.25 13.82
N LEU A 2 36.40 -2.01 13.92
CA LEU A 2 35.27 -1.91 12.99
C LEU A 2 34.41 -0.70 13.37
N MET A 3 34.20 0.22 12.44
CA MET A 3 33.27 1.34 12.63
C MET A 3 31.85 0.89 12.31
N ALA A 4 30.97 0.96 13.31
CA ALA A 4 29.53 0.75 13.15
C ALA A 4 28.88 2.07 12.70
N THR A 5 28.40 2.13 11.47
CA THR A 5 27.63 3.29 10.97
C THR A 5 26.25 3.29 11.63
N THR A 6 26.01 4.22 12.54
CA THR A 6 24.74 4.34 13.26
C THR A 6 23.83 5.33 12.51
N LEU A 7 22.84 4.83 11.78
CA LEU A 7 21.82 5.67 11.15
C LEU A 7 20.80 6.15 12.21
N SER A 8 20.63 7.47 12.29
CA SER A 8 19.72 8.14 13.23
C SER A 8 18.62 8.85 12.44
N PHE A 9 17.39 8.32 12.44
CA PHE A 9 16.26 9.01 11.83
C PHE A 9 15.63 10.00 12.82
N SER A 10 15.43 11.25 12.40
CA SER A 10 14.65 12.25 13.14
C SER A 10 13.43 12.63 12.30
N PHE A 11 12.24 12.27 12.76
CA PHE A 11 10.98 12.64 12.12
C PHE A 11 10.46 13.96 12.71
N PRO A 12 10.01 14.94 11.90
CA PRO A 12 9.26 16.08 12.41
C PRO A 12 7.86 15.60 12.81
N VAL A 13 7.54 15.64 14.11
CA VAL A 13 6.24 15.24 14.66
C VAL A 13 5.38 16.48 14.90
N PHE A 14 4.16 16.44 14.36
CA PHE A 14 3.07 17.35 14.72
C PHE A 14 2.76 17.17 16.21
N GLN A 15 2.87 18.25 16.99
CA GLN A 15 2.86 18.25 18.46
C GLN A 15 1.64 17.51 19.06
N SER A 16 1.91 16.40 19.77
CA SER A 16 1.29 16.03 21.07
C SER A 16 1.58 14.56 21.42
N THR A 17 2.83 14.23 21.79
CA THR A 17 3.13 13.07 22.65
C THR A 17 4.59 13.15 23.12
N PRO A 18 4.90 12.95 24.42
CA PRO A 18 6.27 12.90 24.90
C PRO A 18 6.85 11.49 24.70
N LEU A 19 8.16 11.41 24.43
CA LEU A 19 8.99 10.23 24.14
C LEU A 19 9.07 9.78 22.67
N SER A 20 9.73 10.59 21.85
CA SER A 20 10.39 10.11 20.64
C SER A 20 11.61 9.24 21.03
N ARG A 21 11.43 7.92 21.17
CA ARG A 21 12.57 7.01 21.15
C ARG A 21 13.19 7.06 19.75
N ARG A 22 14.43 7.55 19.62
CA ARG A 22 15.22 7.34 18.40
C ARG A 22 15.48 5.85 18.25
N VAL A 23 15.07 5.30 17.12
CA VAL A 23 15.34 3.91 16.77
C VAL A 23 16.65 3.88 15.99
N SER A 24 17.73 3.44 16.64
CA SER A 24 18.99 3.12 15.98
C SER A 24 19.04 1.61 15.75
N ILE A 25 18.74 1.18 14.54
CA ILE A 25 19.01 -0.19 14.11
C ILE A 25 20.41 -0.19 13.52
N SER A 26 21.36 -0.86 14.17
CA SER A 26 22.71 -1.03 13.63
C SER A 26 22.66 -2.07 12.51
N CYS A 27 22.67 -1.61 11.26
CA CYS A 27 22.87 -2.49 10.11
C CYS A 27 24.35 -2.86 10.04
N HIS A 28 24.66 -4.15 10.16
CA HIS A 28 26.02 -4.63 9.92
C HIS A 28 26.20 -4.72 8.40
N SER A 29 26.63 -3.61 7.79
CA SER A 29 27.13 -3.65 6.42
C SER A 29 28.42 -4.47 6.43
N SER A 30 28.43 -5.61 5.75
CA SER A 30 29.67 -6.34 5.46
C SER A 30 30.55 -5.64 4.42
N ASN A 31 30.18 -4.42 3.97
CA ASN A 31 30.93 -3.57 3.07
C ASN A 31 31.15 -2.19 3.70
N SER A 32 32.33 -1.96 4.26
CA SER A 32 32.73 -0.70 4.92
C SER A 32 32.81 0.52 3.97
N ASN A 33 32.43 0.37 2.70
CA ASN A 33 32.56 1.39 1.64
C ASN A 33 31.23 1.73 0.93
N ASN A 34 30.08 1.19 1.34
CA ASN A 34 28.83 1.42 0.61
C ASN A 34 27.98 2.52 1.28
N GLU A 35 27.98 3.72 0.70
CA GLU A 35 27.07 4.83 1.04
C GLU A 35 25.60 4.54 0.66
N THR A 36 25.36 3.41 -0.02
CA THR A 36 24.07 3.01 -0.58
C THR A 36 23.32 2.06 0.36
N LEU A 37 22.22 2.55 0.94
CA LEU A 37 21.30 1.74 1.74
C LEU A 37 20.49 0.81 0.83
N ARG A 38 20.47 -0.48 1.12
CA ARG A 38 19.74 -1.50 0.36
C ARG A 38 18.59 -2.05 1.20
N VAL A 39 17.36 -1.82 0.76
CA VAL A 39 16.15 -2.22 1.48
C VAL A 39 15.36 -3.23 0.67
N ALA A 40 15.05 -4.38 1.26
CA ALA A 40 14.10 -5.31 0.66
C ALA A 40 12.73 -5.16 1.31
N PHE A 41 11.66 -5.10 0.52
CA PHE A 41 10.28 -5.01 0.98
C PHE A 41 9.54 -6.31 0.69
N ALA A 42 8.70 -6.74 1.63
CA ALA A 42 7.84 -7.90 1.47
C ALA A 42 6.42 -7.62 2.01
N GLY A 43 5.46 -7.55 1.10
CA GLY A 43 4.04 -7.30 1.38
C GLY A 43 3.15 -7.97 0.34
N GLY A 44 2.00 -8.53 0.73
CA GLY A 44 1.08 -9.14 -0.24
C GLY A 44 -0.23 -9.71 0.30
N GLY A 45 -1.03 -10.34 -0.58
CA GLY A 45 -2.28 -11.03 -0.28
C GLY A 45 -3.54 -10.30 -0.77
N THR A 46 -3.70 -9.03 -0.43
CA THR A 46 -4.94 -8.27 -0.66
C THR A 46 -4.71 -6.88 -1.27
N GLY A 47 -3.52 -6.61 -1.83
CA GLY A 47 -3.16 -5.30 -2.38
C GLY A 47 -2.84 -4.23 -1.31
N SER A 48 -3.58 -4.18 -0.21
CA SER A 48 -3.45 -3.16 0.85
C SER A 48 -2.06 -3.09 1.49
N ASN A 49 -1.37 -4.23 1.60
CA ASN A 49 -0.08 -4.33 2.28
C ASN A 49 1.09 -3.78 1.44
N VAL A 50 0.91 -3.63 0.12
CA VAL A 50 1.99 -3.16 -0.77
C VAL A 50 2.20 -1.65 -0.70
N TYR A 51 1.13 -0.88 -0.45
CA TYR A 51 1.19 0.58 -0.51
C TYR A 51 2.01 1.21 0.61
N PRO A 52 1.95 0.73 1.88
CA PRO A 52 2.89 1.18 2.89
C PRO A 52 4.34 0.95 2.48
N ALA A 53 4.68 -0.19 1.85
CA ALA A 53 6.03 -0.47 1.38
C ALA A 53 6.47 0.51 0.30
N VAL A 54 5.61 0.78 -0.69
CA VAL A 54 5.86 1.76 -1.76
C VAL A 54 6.07 3.16 -1.17
N ALA A 55 5.20 3.59 -0.25
CA ALA A 55 5.33 4.90 0.39
C ALA A 55 6.62 5.05 1.22
N ILE A 56 7.04 3.98 1.92
CA ILE A 56 8.33 3.97 2.62
C ILE A 56 9.49 4.07 1.61
N ALA A 57 9.44 3.32 0.51
CA ALA A 57 10.46 3.37 -0.54
C ALA A 57 10.58 4.77 -1.18
N GLU A 58 9.44 5.41 -1.49
CA GLU A 58 9.39 6.77 -2.01
C GLU A 58 10.08 7.76 -1.06
N GLU A 59 9.72 7.75 0.22
CA GLU A 59 10.28 8.66 1.22
C GLU A 59 11.79 8.40 1.42
N LEU A 60 12.23 7.14 1.45
CA LEU A 60 13.64 6.79 1.53
C LEU A 60 14.42 7.25 0.29
N LYS A 61 13.84 7.13 -0.91
CA LYS A 61 14.44 7.60 -2.15
C LYS A 61 14.56 9.12 -2.19
N THR A 62 13.57 9.84 -1.65
CA THR A 62 13.63 11.30 -1.50
C THR A 62 14.72 11.70 -0.50
N ALA A 63 14.85 11.00 0.63
CA ALA A 63 15.84 11.31 1.65
C ALA A 63 17.28 10.95 1.22
N ASN A 64 17.46 9.82 0.52
CA ASN A 64 18.73 9.40 -0.03
C ASN A 64 18.52 8.77 -1.44
N PRO A 65 18.81 9.52 -2.52
CA PRO A 65 18.60 9.06 -3.89
C PRO A 65 19.40 7.82 -4.30
N THR A 66 20.44 7.48 -3.54
CA THR A 66 21.32 6.33 -3.83
C THR A 66 20.78 5.02 -3.28
N CYS A 67 19.69 5.05 -2.50
CA CYS A 67 19.05 3.85 -1.98
C CYS A 67 18.66 2.87 -3.09
N GLN A 68 18.86 1.58 -2.83
CA GLN A 68 18.41 0.51 -3.70
C GLN A 68 17.27 -0.25 -3.03
N PHE A 69 16.28 -0.62 -3.84
CA PHE A 69 15.08 -1.28 -3.37
C PHE A 69 14.85 -2.59 -4.10
N LEU A 70 14.45 -3.63 -3.37
CA LEU A 70 13.99 -4.90 -3.91
C LEU A 70 12.61 -5.21 -3.34
N PHE A 71 11.59 -5.35 -4.18
CA PHE A 71 10.29 -5.85 -3.73
C PHE A 71 10.19 -7.35 -3.93
N LEU A 72 9.73 -8.08 -2.91
CA LEU A 72 9.43 -9.50 -2.97
C LEU A 72 7.91 -9.66 -3.06
N CYS A 73 7.43 -10.20 -4.18
CA CYS A 73 6.01 -10.26 -4.48
C CYS A 73 5.65 -11.51 -5.28
N THR A 74 4.38 -11.93 -5.22
CA THR A 74 3.84 -12.94 -6.13
C THR A 74 3.60 -12.34 -7.52
N PRO A 75 3.99 -13.03 -8.60
CA PRO A 75 3.74 -12.56 -9.97
C PRO A 75 2.24 -12.54 -10.27
N ASP A 76 1.83 -11.77 -11.28
CA ASP A 76 0.45 -11.67 -11.75
C ASP A 76 -0.56 -11.29 -10.65
N SER A 77 -0.10 -10.52 -9.68
CA SER A 77 -0.89 -10.04 -8.53
C SER A 77 -1.14 -8.54 -8.61
N VAL A 78 -2.19 -8.07 -7.92
CA VAL A 78 -2.48 -6.64 -7.77
C VAL A 78 -1.28 -5.89 -7.18
N GLU A 79 -0.54 -6.54 -6.28
CA GLU A 79 0.67 -6.01 -5.69
C GLU A 79 1.80 -5.85 -6.71
N SER A 80 2.04 -6.86 -7.55
CA SER A 80 3.07 -6.77 -8.59
C SER A 80 2.76 -5.66 -9.58
N ALA A 81 1.49 -5.47 -9.95
CA ALA A 81 1.06 -4.35 -10.78
C ALA A 81 1.29 -3.00 -10.08
N ALA A 82 0.93 -2.88 -8.79
CA ALA A 82 1.14 -1.66 -8.02
C ALA A 82 2.62 -1.29 -7.87
N ILE A 83 3.51 -2.27 -7.65
CA ILE A 83 4.96 -2.07 -7.54
C ILE A 83 5.54 -1.57 -8.85
N SER A 84 5.26 -2.27 -9.96
CA SER A 84 5.74 -1.88 -11.30
C SER A 84 5.27 -0.47 -11.67
N SER A 85 4.04 -0.12 -11.31
CA SER A 85 3.46 1.19 -11.61
C SER A 85 4.08 2.33 -10.80
N ALA A 86 4.59 2.02 -9.61
CA ALA A 86 5.39 2.94 -8.82
C ALA A 86 6.85 3.07 -9.34
N GLY A 87 7.20 2.37 -10.42
CA GLY A 87 8.52 2.42 -11.04
C GLY A 87 9.58 1.61 -10.30
N TYR A 88 9.17 0.55 -9.60
CA TYR A 88 10.07 -0.36 -8.91
C TYR A 88 10.04 -1.76 -9.53
N ASP A 89 11.19 -2.44 -9.52
CA ASP A 89 11.27 -3.85 -9.88
C ASP A 89 10.89 -4.74 -8.69
N PHE A 90 10.38 -5.94 -9.01
CA PHE A 90 10.11 -6.97 -8.02
C PHE A 90 10.73 -8.31 -8.41
N ALA A 91 11.10 -9.09 -7.41
CA ALA A 91 11.48 -10.48 -7.56
C ALA A 91 10.31 -11.40 -7.19
N SER A 92 10.08 -12.39 -8.06
CA SER A 92 8.98 -13.33 -7.95
C SER A 92 9.17 -14.31 -6.79
N VAL A 93 8.15 -14.43 -5.95
CA VAL A 93 8.04 -15.38 -4.85
C VAL A 93 6.72 -16.13 -4.97
N SER A 94 6.78 -17.46 -4.83
CA SER A 94 5.59 -18.31 -4.88
C SER A 94 4.60 -17.93 -3.77
N SER A 95 3.30 -17.87 -4.08
CA SER A 95 2.26 -17.74 -3.04
C SER A 95 1.82 -19.12 -2.54
N PRO A 96 1.56 -19.29 -1.23
CA PRO A 96 0.90 -20.50 -0.72
C PRO A 96 -0.52 -20.63 -1.32
N PRO A 97 -0.94 -21.84 -1.72
CA PRO A 97 -2.28 -22.07 -2.24
C PRO A 97 -3.34 -21.93 -1.14
N GLN A 98 -4.60 -21.68 -1.52
CA GLN A 98 -5.74 -21.73 -0.59
C GLN A 98 -5.90 -23.11 0.07
N ASN A 99 -5.42 -24.17 -0.60
CA ASN A 99 -5.44 -25.54 -0.08
C ASN A 99 -4.33 -25.76 0.98
N LEU A 100 -4.75 -25.94 2.22
CA LEU A 100 -3.90 -26.18 3.39
C LEU A 100 -2.92 -27.37 3.23
N LEU A 101 -3.27 -28.38 2.42
CA LEU A 101 -2.46 -29.60 2.26
C LEU A 101 -1.09 -29.34 1.61
N PHE A 102 -1.00 -28.41 0.65
CA PHE A 102 0.25 -28.06 -0.04
C PHE A 102 0.95 -26.84 0.55
N PHE A 103 0.36 -26.24 1.59
CA PHE A 103 0.87 -25.07 2.28
C PHE A 103 2.32 -25.22 2.75
N PRO A 104 2.74 -26.29 3.47
CA PRO A 104 4.11 -26.39 3.99
C PRO A 104 5.17 -26.48 2.88
N HIS A 105 4.90 -27.26 1.83
CA HIS A 105 5.82 -27.39 0.69
C HIS A 105 5.99 -26.07 -0.06
N ARG A 106 4.90 -25.34 -0.30
CA ARG A 106 4.96 -24.03 -0.97
C ARG A 106 5.61 -22.97 -0.10
N LEU A 107 5.36 -22.97 1.21
CA LEU A 107 6.02 -22.07 2.14
C LEU A 107 7.53 -22.31 2.13
N PHE A 108 7.97 -23.56 2.15
CA PHE A 108 9.38 -23.93 2.05
C PHE A 108 10.01 -23.48 0.73
N LYS A 109 9.32 -23.69 -0.40
CA LYS A 109 9.75 -23.17 -1.71
C LYS A 109 9.91 -21.65 -1.69
N SER A 110 8.93 -20.94 -1.11
CA SER A 110 8.94 -19.48 -1.00
C SER A 110 10.11 -18.99 -0.13
N LEU A 111 10.39 -19.70 0.96
CA LEU A 111 11.54 -19.43 1.83
C LEU A 111 12.86 -19.57 1.06
N ILE A 112 13.04 -20.65 0.27
CA ILE A 112 14.25 -20.83 -0.55
C ILE A 112 14.38 -19.71 -1.59
N GLN A 113 13.29 -19.34 -2.26
CA GLN A 113 13.29 -18.23 -3.23
C GLN A 113 13.71 -16.92 -2.56
N CYS A 114 13.14 -16.60 -1.40
CA CYS A 114 13.55 -15.44 -0.61
C CYS A 114 15.02 -15.51 -0.21
N LEU A 115 15.53 -16.65 0.25
CA LEU A 115 16.95 -16.82 0.59
C LEU A 115 17.86 -16.54 -0.61
N CYS A 116 17.51 -17.04 -1.80
CA CYS A 116 18.26 -16.79 -3.04
C CYS A 116 18.26 -15.30 -3.41
N HIS A 117 17.08 -14.68 -3.44
CA HIS A 117 16.93 -13.25 -3.78
C HIS A 117 17.68 -12.35 -2.79
N LEU A 118 17.53 -12.60 -1.48
CA LEU A 118 18.22 -11.84 -0.44
C LEU A 118 19.73 -12.10 -0.44
N ARG A 119 20.19 -13.29 -0.86
CA ARG A 119 21.62 -13.57 -1.02
C ARG A 119 22.23 -12.76 -2.17
N HIS A 120 21.51 -12.63 -3.27
CA HIS A 120 21.96 -11.83 -4.43
C HIS A 120 21.87 -10.33 -4.14
N PHE A 121 20.76 -9.88 -3.55
CA PHE A 121 20.52 -8.48 -3.25
C PHE A 121 21.19 -7.98 -1.97
N GLN A 122 21.65 -8.84 -1.06
CA GLN A 122 22.36 -8.47 0.18
C GLN A 122 21.79 -7.20 0.88
N PRO A 123 20.52 -7.19 1.28
CA PRO A 123 19.92 -6.02 1.91
C PRO A 123 20.50 -5.75 3.30
N ASP A 124 20.55 -4.49 3.67
CA ASP A 124 20.88 -4.03 5.02
C ASP A 124 19.71 -4.25 5.98
N VAL A 125 18.49 -4.11 5.46
CA VAL A 125 17.24 -4.29 6.22
C VAL A 125 16.14 -4.84 5.31
N VAL A 126 15.29 -5.70 5.89
CA VAL A 126 14.08 -6.20 5.27
C VAL A 126 12.85 -5.65 5.99
N VAL A 127 11.92 -5.08 5.24
CA VAL A 127 10.68 -4.48 5.74
C VAL A 127 9.49 -5.35 5.37
N GLY A 128 8.86 -5.96 6.37
CA GLY A 128 7.62 -6.72 6.23
C GLY A 128 6.39 -5.85 6.48
N THR A 129 5.43 -5.84 5.56
CA THR A 129 4.19 -5.06 5.67
C THR A 129 2.94 -5.92 5.82
N GLY A 130 3.13 -7.21 6.15
CA GLY A 130 2.06 -8.20 6.25
C GLY A 130 1.79 -8.96 4.95
N GLY A 131 0.97 -10.00 5.04
CA GLY A 131 0.68 -10.87 3.91
C GLY A 131 1.50 -12.14 3.81
N TYR A 132 1.12 -13.01 2.88
CA TYR A 132 1.68 -14.35 2.73
C TYR A 132 3.16 -14.37 2.33
N VAL A 133 3.62 -13.39 1.56
CA VAL A 133 5.04 -13.28 1.14
C VAL A 133 5.92 -12.71 2.27
N SER A 134 5.33 -11.93 3.19
CA SER A 134 6.06 -11.22 4.23
C SER A 134 6.75 -12.18 5.21
N PHE A 135 6.06 -13.25 5.61
CA PHE A 135 6.60 -14.24 6.54
C PHE A 135 7.86 -14.95 6.02
N PRO A 136 7.85 -15.67 4.86
CA PRO A 136 9.05 -16.34 4.36
C PRO A 136 10.19 -15.37 4.03
N ALA A 137 9.89 -14.15 3.58
CA ALA A 137 10.90 -13.13 3.31
C ALA A 137 11.65 -12.67 4.57
N CYS A 138 10.91 -12.30 5.62
CA CYS A 138 11.52 -11.88 6.87
C CYS A 138 12.21 -13.04 7.60
N LEU A 139 11.65 -14.26 7.53
CA LEU A 139 12.31 -15.44 8.08
C LEU A 139 13.65 -15.71 7.37
N ALA A 140 13.68 -15.63 6.03
CA ALA A 140 14.91 -15.73 5.26
C ALA A 140 15.93 -14.65 5.64
N ALA A 141 15.47 -13.44 5.91
CA ALA A 141 16.33 -12.34 6.38
C ALA A 141 16.95 -12.65 7.75
N LYS A 142 16.16 -13.11 8.73
CA LYS A 142 16.68 -13.51 10.05
C LYS A 142 17.66 -14.68 9.96
N LEU A 143 17.39 -15.68 9.13
CA LEU A 143 18.31 -16.79 8.89
C LEU A 143 19.66 -16.34 8.31
N ARG A 144 19.68 -15.19 7.62
CA ARG A 144 20.91 -14.57 7.09
C ARG A 144 21.55 -13.55 8.03
N GLY A 145 20.97 -13.32 9.22
CA GLY A 145 21.43 -12.27 10.15
C GLY A 145 21.12 -10.84 9.67
N THR A 146 20.23 -10.66 8.70
CA THR A 146 19.77 -9.33 8.26
C THR A 146 18.69 -8.81 9.20
N ASN A 147 18.71 -7.51 9.48
CA ASN A 147 17.70 -6.86 10.32
C ASN A 147 16.31 -6.91 9.67
N VAL A 148 15.30 -7.18 10.47
CA VAL A 148 13.89 -7.24 10.06
C VAL A 148 13.11 -6.18 10.80
N VAL A 149 12.40 -5.37 10.03
CA VAL A 149 11.44 -4.41 10.51
C VAL A 149 10.08 -4.81 10.00
N ILE A 150 9.04 -4.70 10.81
CA ILE A 150 7.66 -4.89 10.34
C ILE A 150 6.81 -3.64 10.53
N HIS A 151 5.83 -3.45 9.66
CA HIS A 151 4.79 -2.43 9.77
C HIS A 151 3.41 -3.10 9.82
N GLU A 152 2.63 -2.75 10.85
CA GLU A 152 1.24 -3.20 11.02
C GLU A 152 0.29 -2.02 10.75
N PRO A 153 -0.40 -2.01 9.59
CA PRO A 153 -1.30 -0.93 9.22
C PRO A 153 -2.67 -1.00 9.90
N ASN A 154 -3.03 -2.14 10.50
CA ASN A 154 -4.37 -2.39 11.03
C ASN A 154 -4.46 -2.18 12.54
N SER A 155 -5.70 -1.97 13.02
CA SER A 155 -6.02 -1.92 14.44
C SER A 155 -6.02 -3.31 15.10
N VAL A 156 -6.18 -4.36 14.31
CA VAL A 156 -6.04 -5.78 14.70
C VAL A 156 -4.91 -6.39 13.86
N PRO A 157 -3.85 -6.93 14.47
CA PRO A 157 -2.72 -7.46 13.71
C PRO A 157 -3.09 -8.57 12.75
N GLY A 158 -2.47 -8.54 11.58
CA GLY A 158 -2.52 -9.66 10.65
C GLY A 158 -1.74 -10.86 11.18
N PHE A 159 -2.19 -12.08 10.86
CA PHE A 159 -1.54 -13.32 11.31
C PHE A 159 -0.04 -13.38 11.00
N ALA A 160 0.36 -12.93 9.81
CA ALA A 160 1.77 -12.86 9.43
C ALA A 160 2.57 -11.94 10.37
N ASN A 161 2.09 -10.72 10.61
CA ASN A 161 2.76 -9.77 11.49
C ASN A 161 2.79 -10.23 12.95
N SER A 162 1.73 -10.89 13.43
CA SER A 162 1.70 -11.54 14.75
C SER A 162 2.83 -12.55 14.90
N LEU A 163 3.05 -13.41 13.90
CA LEU A 163 4.16 -14.37 13.92
C LEU A 163 5.53 -13.68 13.78
N LEU A 164 5.64 -12.70 12.88
CA LEU A 164 6.88 -11.96 12.64
C LEU A 164 7.34 -11.15 13.87
N SER A 165 6.39 -10.71 14.70
CA SER A 165 6.67 -9.86 15.87
C SER A 165 7.66 -10.47 16.86
N PHE A 166 7.71 -11.80 16.96
CA PHE A 166 8.63 -12.50 17.86
C PHE A 166 10.10 -12.31 17.46
N PHE A 167 10.37 -12.21 16.15
CA PHE A 167 11.74 -12.16 15.60
C PHE A 167 12.10 -10.86 14.89
N ALA A 168 11.14 -9.96 14.67
CA ALA A 168 11.40 -8.60 14.22
C ALA A 168 12.29 -7.85 15.22
N ASP A 169 13.15 -7.00 14.69
CA ASP A 169 14.04 -6.12 15.45
C ASP A 169 13.32 -4.82 15.84
N ALA A 170 12.40 -4.35 14.99
CA ALA A 170 11.48 -3.25 15.30
C ALA A 170 10.11 -3.46 14.65
N ILE A 171 9.07 -2.94 15.30
CA ILE A 171 7.66 -3.05 14.91
C ILE A 171 7.08 -1.64 14.85
N PHE A 172 6.69 -1.20 13.67
CA PHE A 172 6.01 0.06 13.46
C PHE A 172 4.51 -0.19 13.38
N VAL A 173 3.72 0.51 14.21
CA VAL A 173 2.27 0.32 14.27
C VAL A 173 1.54 1.61 13.89
N ALA A 174 0.41 1.46 13.21
CA ALA A 174 -0.44 2.58 12.87
C ALA A 174 -1.27 3.10 14.05
N PHE A 175 -1.71 2.20 14.94
CA PHE A 175 -2.65 2.52 16.02
C PHE A 175 -2.10 2.11 17.39
N ASN A 176 -2.44 2.90 18.41
CA ASN A 176 -2.12 2.59 19.80
C ASN A 176 -2.79 1.29 20.28
N SER A 177 -3.99 0.98 19.77
CA SER A 177 -4.72 -0.26 20.11
C SER A 177 -3.94 -1.52 19.77
N THR A 178 -3.05 -1.45 18.80
CA THR A 178 -2.27 -2.59 18.31
C THR A 178 -1.08 -2.91 19.23
N LEU A 179 -0.67 -1.99 20.12
CA LEU A 179 0.50 -2.15 20.99
C LEU A 179 0.41 -3.35 21.93
N ASP A 180 -0.81 -3.70 22.37
CA ASP A 180 -1.03 -4.81 23.30
C ASP A 180 -0.89 -6.18 22.64
N SER A 181 -0.89 -6.22 21.31
CA SER A 181 -0.75 -7.47 20.55
C SER A 181 0.70 -7.80 20.20
N PHE A 182 1.66 -6.95 20.57
CA PHE A 182 3.07 -7.09 20.20
C PHE A 182 4.00 -6.86 21.40
N PRO A 183 5.27 -7.30 21.31
CA PRO A 183 6.28 -6.96 22.32
C PRO A 183 6.51 -5.44 22.41
N ARG A 184 5.97 -4.80 23.45
CA ARG A 184 5.96 -3.34 23.62
C ARG A 184 7.35 -2.68 23.52
N ASN A 185 8.41 -3.38 23.93
CA ASN A 185 9.78 -2.86 23.87
C ASN A 185 10.31 -2.67 22.44
N LYS A 186 9.67 -3.30 21.44
CA LYS A 186 10.03 -3.22 20.02
C LYS A 186 9.07 -2.35 19.21
N CYS A 187 8.02 -1.80 19.83
CA CYS A 187 6.93 -1.14 19.13
C CYS A 187 7.11 0.38 19.06
N PHE A 188 6.78 0.95 17.90
CA PHE A 188 6.82 2.38 17.61
C PHE A 188 5.53 2.81 16.90
N VAL A 189 4.82 3.77 17.46
CA VAL A 189 3.57 4.27 16.89
C VAL A 189 3.91 5.38 15.89
N CYS A 190 3.66 5.14 14.60
CA CYS A 190 4.04 6.07 13.53
C CYS A 190 2.91 6.36 12.54
N GLY A 191 1.74 5.74 12.70
CA GLY A 191 0.65 5.87 11.74
C GLY A 191 0.87 5.04 10.47
N ASN A 192 0.05 5.31 9.46
CA ASN A 192 0.16 4.66 8.15
C ASN A 192 0.97 5.53 7.18
N PRO A 193 2.02 4.98 6.54
CA PRO A 193 2.71 5.66 5.45
C PRO A 193 1.73 5.99 4.32
N VAL A 194 1.75 7.25 3.88
CA VAL A 194 0.90 7.75 2.79
C VAL A 194 1.78 8.10 1.59
N ARG A 195 1.42 7.57 0.42
CA ARG A 195 2.09 7.83 -0.87
C ARG A 195 2.24 9.33 -1.14
N LEU A 196 3.35 9.74 -1.73
CA LEU A 196 3.62 11.16 -2.01
C LEU A 196 2.57 11.77 -2.96
N SER A 197 2.04 10.98 -3.89
CA SER A 197 0.99 11.40 -4.82
C SER A 197 -0.30 11.87 -4.13
N ILE A 198 -0.62 11.35 -2.94
CA ILE A 198 -1.80 11.75 -2.16
C ILE A 198 -1.55 13.07 -1.43
N ARG A 199 -0.29 13.43 -1.14
CA ARG A 199 0.05 14.70 -0.46
C ARG A 199 -0.16 15.91 -1.38
N ASN A 200 -0.07 15.71 -2.70
CA ASN A 200 -0.28 16.76 -3.70
C ASN A 200 -1.78 16.87 -4.03
N LEU A 201 -2.53 17.50 -3.12
CA LEU A 201 -3.98 17.66 -3.26
C LEU A 201 -4.33 18.69 -4.34
N VAL A 202 -5.33 18.37 -5.15
CA VAL A 202 -5.98 19.32 -6.08
C VAL A 202 -7.05 20.13 -5.36
N SER A 203 -7.33 21.33 -5.85
CA SER A 203 -8.41 22.15 -5.29
C SER A 203 -9.77 21.47 -5.46
N LYS A 204 -10.69 21.68 -4.50
CA LYS A 204 -12.07 21.16 -4.58
C LYS A 204 -12.75 21.56 -5.89
N VAL A 205 -12.53 22.79 -6.36
CA VAL A 205 -13.10 23.30 -7.61
C VAL A 205 -12.59 22.50 -8.80
N THR A 206 -11.28 22.28 -8.88
CA THR A 206 -10.67 21.48 -9.96
C THR A 206 -11.19 20.05 -9.98
N ALA A 207 -11.24 19.39 -8.81
CA ALA A 207 -11.76 18.03 -8.72
C ALA A 207 -13.25 17.97 -9.10
N MET A 208 -14.04 18.94 -8.66
CA MET A 208 -15.46 19.02 -8.96
C MET A 208 -15.71 19.18 -10.46
N SER A 209 -14.99 20.08 -11.14
CA SER A 209 -15.11 20.26 -12.58
C SER A 209 -14.66 19.04 -13.38
N HIS A 210 -13.74 18.22 -12.84
CA HIS A 210 -13.31 16.97 -13.47
C HIS A 210 -14.41 15.91 -13.46
N PHE A 211 -15.03 15.65 -12.31
CA PHE A 211 -16.07 14.63 -12.17
C PHE A 211 -17.45 15.11 -12.66
N PHE A 212 -17.74 16.41 -12.50
CA PHE A 212 -19.04 17.01 -12.81
C PHE A 212 -18.87 18.36 -13.53
N PRO A 213 -18.65 18.34 -14.87
CA PRO A 213 -18.57 19.55 -15.67
C PRO A 213 -19.85 20.39 -15.55
N GLY A 214 -19.72 21.70 -15.32
CA GLY A 214 -20.86 22.62 -15.18
C GLY A 214 -21.53 22.64 -13.80
N SER A 215 -20.87 22.14 -12.76
CA SER A 215 -21.34 22.19 -11.37
C SER A 215 -21.14 23.56 -10.72
N ASP A 216 -22.07 23.93 -9.83
CA ASP A 216 -22.05 25.21 -9.12
C ASP A 216 -21.04 25.21 -7.96
N SER A 217 -20.45 26.38 -7.68
CA SER A 217 -19.40 26.60 -6.66
C SER A 217 -19.84 26.32 -5.22
N GLY A 218 -21.14 26.23 -4.95
CA GLY A 218 -21.74 25.91 -3.64
C GLY A 218 -22.03 24.42 -3.39
N SER A 219 -21.72 23.55 -4.35
CA SER A 219 -22.15 22.14 -4.32
C SER A 219 -21.45 21.29 -3.25
N ARG A 220 -22.18 20.33 -2.71
CA ARG A 220 -21.70 19.31 -1.77
C ARG A 220 -21.40 18.02 -2.51
N ILE A 221 -20.28 17.39 -2.18
CA ILE A 221 -19.87 16.09 -2.74
C ILE A 221 -19.91 15.06 -1.63
N LEU A 222 -20.65 13.98 -1.85
CA LEU A 222 -20.58 12.76 -1.08
C LEU A 222 -19.66 11.78 -1.82
N LEU A 223 -18.52 11.46 -1.23
CA LEU A 223 -17.64 10.39 -1.68
C LEU A 223 -17.96 9.13 -0.89
N VAL A 224 -18.37 8.07 -1.58
CA VAL A 224 -18.64 6.75 -1.00
C VAL A 224 -17.57 5.79 -1.44
N LEU A 225 -16.86 5.20 -0.47
CA LEU A 225 -15.80 4.23 -0.70
C LEU A 225 -16.24 2.87 -0.18
N ALA A 226 -16.50 1.92 -1.08
CA ALA A 226 -16.84 0.55 -0.73
C ALA A 226 -15.61 -0.37 -0.63
N GLY A 227 -14.39 0.17 -0.80
CA GLY A 227 -13.16 -0.60 -0.76
C GLY A 227 -12.83 -1.25 -2.12
N SER A 228 -11.62 -1.79 -2.27
CA SER A 228 -11.10 -2.23 -3.58
C SER A 228 -11.94 -3.32 -4.23
N PHE A 229 -12.33 -4.35 -3.48
CA PHE A 229 -13.20 -5.43 -3.97
C PHE A 229 -14.69 -5.05 -3.93
N GLY A 230 -15.03 -4.03 -3.14
CA GLY A 230 -16.41 -3.61 -2.89
C GLY A 230 -16.96 -4.14 -1.58
N ALA A 231 -17.88 -3.38 -1.00
CA ALA A 231 -18.56 -3.70 0.25
C ALA A 231 -20.04 -3.82 -0.04
N ASN A 232 -20.53 -5.06 -0.13
CA ASN A 232 -21.90 -5.34 -0.56
C ASN A 232 -22.94 -4.58 0.29
N ALA A 233 -22.75 -4.53 1.61
CA ALA A 233 -23.64 -3.79 2.51
C ALA A 233 -23.70 -2.28 2.19
N VAL A 234 -22.56 -1.66 1.87
CA VAL A 234 -22.49 -0.25 1.47
C VAL A 234 -23.14 -0.06 0.10
N ASN A 235 -22.86 -0.96 -0.84
CA ASN A 235 -23.38 -0.87 -2.19
C ASN A 235 -24.90 -1.01 -2.24
N ILE A 236 -25.47 -1.98 -1.52
CA ILE A 236 -26.92 -2.15 -1.39
C ILE A 236 -27.56 -0.92 -0.72
N ALA A 237 -26.94 -0.40 0.34
CA ALA A 237 -27.44 0.81 1.01
C ALA A 237 -27.48 2.00 0.06
N MET A 238 -26.41 2.22 -0.72
CA MET A 238 -26.34 3.28 -1.71
C MET A 238 -27.34 3.09 -2.84
N LEU A 239 -27.48 1.87 -3.38
CA LEU A 239 -28.43 1.57 -4.44
C LEU A 239 -29.87 1.94 -4.04
N ASN A 240 -30.24 1.70 -2.77
CA ASN A 240 -31.56 2.01 -2.26
C ASN A 240 -31.78 3.50 -1.97
N LEU A 241 -30.73 4.28 -1.71
CA LEU A 241 -30.83 5.65 -1.21
C LEU A 241 -30.45 6.74 -2.23
N TYR A 242 -29.54 6.46 -3.17
CA TYR A 242 -28.89 7.49 -3.98
C TYR A 242 -29.89 8.37 -4.74
N TYR A 243 -30.92 7.77 -5.33
CA TYR A 243 -31.89 8.49 -6.16
C TYR A 243 -32.73 9.45 -5.31
N GLN A 244 -33.14 9.02 -4.11
CA GLN A 244 -33.89 9.86 -3.18
C GLN A 244 -33.03 11.01 -2.67
N MET A 245 -31.76 10.74 -2.31
CA MET A 245 -30.82 11.76 -1.84
C MET A 245 -30.61 12.85 -2.89
N LEU A 246 -30.38 12.46 -4.15
CA LEU A 246 -30.18 13.39 -5.26
C LEU A 246 -31.45 14.19 -5.60
N ARG A 247 -32.64 13.62 -5.39
CA ARG A 247 -33.91 14.30 -5.62
C ARG A 247 -34.24 15.32 -4.52
N GLN A 248 -33.89 15.02 -3.26
CA GLN A 248 -34.18 15.90 -2.12
C GLN A 248 -33.22 17.09 -2.03
N ASP A 249 -31.98 16.93 -2.51
CA ASP A 249 -30.97 17.97 -2.47
C ASP A 249 -30.40 18.24 -3.87
N SER A 250 -30.78 19.36 -4.47
CA SER A 250 -30.27 19.79 -5.78
C SER A 250 -28.79 20.17 -5.76
N GLY A 251 -28.23 20.48 -4.59
CA GLY A 251 -26.82 20.81 -4.41
C GLY A 251 -25.92 19.61 -4.10
N LEU A 252 -26.46 18.40 -4.02
CA LEU A 252 -25.71 17.17 -3.75
C LEU A 252 -25.22 16.50 -5.04
N TYR A 253 -23.96 16.09 -5.00
CA TYR A 253 -23.29 15.26 -5.99
C TYR A 253 -22.70 14.03 -5.30
N VAL A 254 -22.74 12.89 -5.97
CA VAL A 254 -22.30 11.61 -5.40
C VAL A 254 -21.25 11.00 -6.29
N ILE A 255 -20.08 10.73 -5.71
CA ILE A 255 -19.04 9.86 -6.29
C ILE A 255 -19.12 8.56 -5.52
N TRP A 256 -19.49 7.48 -6.19
CA TRP A 256 -19.66 6.17 -5.56
C TRP A 256 -18.70 5.17 -6.18
N GLN A 257 -17.74 4.79 -5.34
CA GLN A 257 -16.80 3.74 -5.63
C GLN A 257 -17.36 2.40 -5.14
N THR A 258 -17.69 1.50 -6.08
CA THR A 258 -18.41 0.26 -5.80
C THR A 258 -17.51 -0.94 -5.55
N GLY A 259 -16.29 -0.92 -6.07
CA GLY A 259 -15.36 -2.04 -6.04
C GLY A 259 -15.32 -2.78 -7.37
N VAL A 260 -14.17 -3.36 -7.70
CA VAL A 260 -13.93 -3.99 -9.01
C VAL A 260 -14.87 -5.17 -9.28
N GLU A 261 -15.27 -5.92 -8.25
CA GLU A 261 -16.15 -7.09 -8.40
C GLU A 261 -17.62 -6.70 -8.51
N ALA A 262 -18.03 -5.62 -7.84
CA ALA A 262 -19.42 -5.18 -7.78
C ALA A 262 -19.78 -4.14 -8.86
N PHE A 263 -18.81 -3.62 -9.61
CA PHE A 263 -19.04 -2.49 -10.50
C PHE A 263 -20.05 -2.78 -11.60
N ASP A 264 -19.86 -3.84 -12.36
CA ASP A 264 -20.74 -4.15 -13.50
C ASP A 264 -22.20 -4.36 -13.05
N GLU A 265 -22.39 -5.05 -11.91
CA GLU A 265 -23.70 -5.23 -11.30
C GLU A 265 -24.32 -3.88 -10.91
N MET A 266 -23.59 -3.06 -10.15
CA MET A 266 -24.11 -1.78 -9.66
C MET A 266 -24.38 -0.80 -10.81
N ASP A 267 -23.51 -0.73 -11.82
CA ASP A 267 -23.68 0.13 -12.99
C ASP A 267 -24.95 -0.25 -13.78
N SER A 268 -25.24 -1.56 -13.89
CA SER A 268 -26.46 -2.04 -14.55
C SER A 268 -27.77 -1.68 -13.82
N LEU A 269 -27.71 -1.55 -12.48
CA LEU A 269 -28.88 -1.28 -11.64
C LEU A 269 -29.12 0.23 -11.44
N VAL A 270 -28.08 1.05 -11.58
CA VAL A 270 -28.13 2.49 -11.36
C VAL A 270 -28.70 3.20 -12.59
N LYS A 271 -29.74 3.99 -12.38
CA LYS A 271 -30.21 4.96 -13.38
C LYS A 271 -29.21 6.10 -13.52
N THR A 272 -28.79 6.37 -14.75
CA THR A 272 -27.90 7.50 -15.08
C THR A 272 -28.47 8.81 -14.53
N HIS A 273 -27.63 9.58 -13.83
CA HIS A 273 -28.00 10.87 -13.27
C HIS A 273 -26.82 11.84 -13.38
N PRO A 274 -27.02 13.11 -13.80
CA PRO A 274 -25.91 14.05 -14.07
C PRO A 274 -25.07 14.42 -12.85
N ARG A 275 -25.57 14.12 -11.64
CA ARG A 275 -24.91 14.38 -10.35
C ARG A 275 -24.44 13.09 -9.65
N LEU A 276 -24.38 11.99 -10.38
CA LEU A 276 -23.89 10.69 -9.89
C LEU A 276 -22.74 10.22 -10.79
N TYR A 277 -21.63 9.89 -10.17
CA TYR A 277 -20.48 9.26 -10.81
C TYR A 277 -20.21 7.93 -10.12
N ILE A 278 -20.21 6.83 -10.88
CA ILE A 278 -19.95 5.48 -10.38
C ILE A 278 -18.61 4.97 -10.95
N THR A 279 -17.83 4.27 -10.12
CA THR A 279 -16.52 3.77 -10.53
C THR A 279 -16.14 2.48 -9.81
N PRO A 280 -15.45 1.53 -10.46
CA PRO A 280 -14.96 0.34 -9.79
C PRO A 280 -13.87 0.66 -8.76
N LEU A 281 -13.22 1.84 -8.86
CA LEU A 281 -11.86 2.07 -8.31
C LEU A 281 -10.98 0.87 -8.58
N ASP A 282 -10.84 0.65 -9.87
CA ASP A 282 -9.78 -0.17 -10.34
C ASP A 282 -8.48 0.63 -10.24
N TRP A 283 -7.67 0.26 -9.24
CA TRP A 283 -6.36 0.87 -9.04
C TRP A 283 -5.45 0.65 -10.27
N THR A 284 -5.75 -0.31 -11.15
CA THR A 284 -5.00 -0.61 -12.39
C THR A 284 -5.41 0.26 -13.59
N THR A 285 -6.61 0.83 -13.65
CA THR A 285 -6.99 1.73 -14.75
C THR A 285 -6.46 3.15 -14.55
N HIS A 286 -6.23 3.61 -13.31
CA HIS A 286 -5.41 4.82 -13.10
C HIS A 286 -3.93 4.60 -13.48
N ILE A 287 -3.45 3.36 -13.35
CA ILE A 287 -2.10 2.92 -13.79
C ILE A 287 -1.98 2.94 -15.32
N LEU A 288 -3.01 2.54 -16.07
CA LEU A 288 -3.01 2.63 -17.53
C LEU A 288 -3.30 4.05 -18.06
N SER A 289 -4.04 4.87 -17.32
CA SER A 289 -4.35 6.25 -17.75
C SER A 289 -3.12 7.18 -17.77
N GLN A 290 -2.04 6.86 -17.06
CA GLN A 290 -0.76 7.58 -17.18
C GLN A 290 0.12 7.05 -18.33
N SER A 291 -0.19 5.88 -18.88
CA SER A 291 0.48 5.32 -20.08
C SER A 291 -0.27 5.58 -21.39
N ILE A 292 -1.55 5.98 -21.34
CA ILE A 292 -2.31 6.44 -22.52
C ILE A 292 -2.16 7.95 -22.63
N ASN A 293 -0.93 8.38 -22.95
CA ASN A 293 -0.66 9.73 -23.40
C ASN A 293 -1.07 9.81 -24.89
N LEU A 294 -2.15 10.54 -25.15
CA LEU A 294 -2.40 11.33 -26.36
C LEU A 294 -1.80 10.78 -27.67
N LYS A 295 -2.51 9.87 -28.35
CA LYS A 295 -2.50 9.69 -29.81
C LYS A 295 -3.67 8.78 -30.19
N HIS A 296 -4.53 9.27 -31.09
CA HIS A 296 -5.71 8.59 -31.65
C HIS A 296 -7.04 8.73 -30.90
N ILE A 297 -7.60 9.94 -30.92
CA ILE A 297 -9.03 10.09 -31.21
C ILE A 297 -9.14 11.04 -32.41
N HIS A 298 -9.25 10.48 -33.61
CA HIS A 298 -9.67 11.23 -34.80
C HIS A 298 -11.17 11.51 -34.67
N LEU A 299 -11.54 12.73 -34.30
CA LEU A 299 -12.90 13.23 -34.47
C LEU A 299 -13.10 13.55 -35.96
N LYS A 300 -13.94 12.75 -36.60
CA LYS A 300 -14.44 12.98 -37.95
C LYS A 300 -15.50 14.08 -37.86
N VAL A 301 -15.18 15.27 -38.34
CA VAL A 301 -16.14 16.35 -38.55
C VAL A 301 -17.01 15.94 -39.74
N LEU A 302 -18.32 15.83 -39.53
CA LEU A 302 -19.31 15.82 -40.60
C LEU A 302 -20.06 17.15 -40.52
N ASN A 303 -20.06 17.87 -41.64
CA ASN A 303 -20.85 19.07 -41.89
C ASN A 303 -22.35 18.76 -41.84
#